data_AF-A0A485MQY8-F1
#
_entry.id   AF-A0A485MQY8-F1
#
_cell.length_a   1.000
_cell.length_b   1.000
_cell.length_c   1.000
_cell.angle_alpha   90.00
_cell.angle_beta   90.00
_cell.angle_gamma   90.00
#
_symmetry.space_group_name_H-M   'P 1'
#
loop_
_entity.id
_entity.type
_entity.pdbx_description
1 polymer ?
#
loop_
_entity_poly.entity_id
_entity_poly.type
_entity_poly.pdbx_seq_one_letter_code
_entity_poly.pdbx_strand_id
1 'polypeptide(L)'
;MPSIGYGSNKKTKHMLPSGFQKFLLHHVEEPEVLPMCNKPYCVETAHSVSSENCSALQKRAAQLAIRVFKPNARLCSEENEQLMCTSYLY
;
A
#
# COMPACT_ATOMS: atom_id res chain seq x y z
N MET A 1 5.65 20.18 26.42
CA MET A 1 6.07 21.01 25.26
C MET A 1 6.87 20.12 24.31
N PRO A 2 6.52 19.98 23.02
CA PRO A 2 7.32 19.20 22.08
C PRO A 2 8.66 19.91 21.80
N SER A 3 9.75 19.14 21.81
CA SER A 3 11.13 19.62 21.64
C SER A 3 11.87 18.75 20.59
N ILE A 4 13.00 19.25 20.08
CA ILE A 4 13.81 18.54 19.06
C ILE A 4 14.26 17.13 19.54
N GLY A 5 14.38 16.94 20.87
CA GLY A 5 14.79 15.68 21.49
C GLY A 5 13.76 14.56 21.40
N TYR A 6 12.50 14.87 21.08
CA TYR A 6 11.45 13.87 20.84
C TYR A 6 11.42 13.37 19.37
N GLY A 7 12.31 13.86 18.52
CA GLY A 7 12.38 13.44 17.12
C GLY A 7 12.74 11.97 16.97
N SER A 8 11.94 11.22 16.21
CA SER A 8 12.25 9.83 15.86
C SER A 8 13.50 9.75 14.97
N ASN A 9 14.20 8.61 15.02
CA ASN A 9 15.36 8.34 14.18
C ASN A 9 15.03 8.54 12.70
N LYS A 10 15.92 9.20 11.94
CA LYS A 10 15.73 9.48 10.50
C LYS A 10 15.39 8.24 9.68
N LYS A 11 15.95 7.07 10.05
CA LYS A 11 15.71 5.80 9.35
C LYS A 11 14.32 5.23 9.59
N THR A 12 13.75 5.46 10.78
CA THR A 12 12.45 4.89 11.18
C THR A 12 11.32 5.90 11.10
N LYS A 13 11.64 7.16 10.80
CA LYS A 13 10.67 8.23 10.60
C LYS A 13 9.75 7.83 9.43
N HIS A 14 8.43 7.91 9.66
CA HIS A 14 7.39 7.56 8.69
C HIS A 14 7.25 6.06 8.36
N MET A 15 7.92 5.17 9.08
CA MET A 15 7.66 3.73 8.99
C MET A 15 6.40 3.33 9.77
N LEU A 16 5.68 2.35 9.24
CA LEU A 16 4.59 1.67 9.93
C LEU A 16 5.16 0.70 10.97
N PRO A 17 4.36 0.32 11.99
CA PRO A 17 4.74 -0.72 12.93
C PRO A 17 5.02 -2.08 12.25
N SER A 18 4.51 -2.29 11.03
CA SER A 18 4.80 -3.46 10.20
C SER A 18 6.20 -3.44 9.56
N GLY A 19 6.97 -2.36 9.72
CA GLY A 19 8.31 -2.22 9.13
C GLY A 19 8.34 -1.73 7.68
N PHE A 20 7.19 -1.30 7.14
CA PHE A 20 7.10 -0.72 5.79
C PHE A 20 6.88 0.79 5.84
N GLN A 21 7.36 1.52 4.85
CA GLN A 21 7.00 2.91 4.61
C GLN A 21 5.83 2.96 3.63
N LYS A 22 4.79 3.72 3.99
CA LYS A 22 3.60 3.84 3.14
C LYS A 22 3.77 4.87 2.04
N PHE A 23 3.31 4.52 0.85
CA PHE A 23 3.18 5.39 -0.30
C PHE A 23 1.71 5.50 -0.69
N LEU A 24 1.18 6.71 -0.80
CA LEU A 24 -0.24 6.93 -1.04
C LEU A 24 -0.50 7.10 -2.54
N LEU A 25 -1.42 6.32 -3.10
CA LEU A 25 -1.73 6.30 -4.54
C LEU A 25 -3.02 7.04 -4.89
N HIS A 26 -2.93 7.83 -5.95
CA HIS A 26 -4.03 8.54 -6.58
C HIS A 26 -4.41 7.95 -7.95
N HIS A 27 -3.45 7.37 -8.68
CA HIS A 27 -3.66 6.93 -10.07
C HIS A 27 -3.16 5.51 -10.34
N VAL A 28 -3.74 4.86 -11.35
CA VAL A 28 -3.49 3.45 -11.70
C VAL A 28 -2.05 3.18 -12.20
N GLU A 29 -1.37 4.22 -12.71
CA GLU A 29 0.00 4.15 -13.26
C GLU A 29 1.08 4.36 -12.19
N GLU A 30 0.74 4.97 -11.05
CA GLU A 30 1.69 5.23 -9.97
C GLU A 30 2.37 4.00 -9.33
N PRO A 31 1.76 2.79 -9.24
CA PRO A 31 2.48 1.63 -8.72
C PRO A 31 3.67 1.22 -9.61
N GLU A 32 3.73 1.64 -10.88
CA GLU A 32 4.87 1.41 -11.78
C GLU A 32 6.07 2.32 -11.44
N VAL A 33 5.81 3.43 -10.74
CA VAL A 33 6.85 4.40 -10.32
C VAL A 33 7.64 3.89 -9.12
N LEU A 34 7.14 2.88 -8.39
CA LEU A 34 7.89 2.22 -7.33
C LEU A 34 8.93 1.26 -7.96
N PRO A 35 10.23 1.58 -7.94
CA PRO A 35 11.23 0.72 -8.55
C PRO A 35 11.47 -0.53 -7.69
N MET A 36 12.10 -1.55 -8.32
CA MET A 36 12.63 -2.85 -7.84
C MET A 36 12.87 -3.10 -6.34
N CYS A 37 13.05 -2.08 -5.50
CA CYS A 37 13.16 -2.21 -4.04
C CYS A 37 11.77 -2.23 -3.39
N ASN A 38 11.00 -3.30 -3.58
CA ASN A 38 9.64 -3.44 -3.04
C ASN A 38 9.60 -3.81 -1.54
N LYS A 39 10.75 -4.24 -0.98
CA LYS A 39 10.85 -4.75 0.40
C LYS A 39 10.52 -3.73 1.50
N PRO A 40 10.93 -2.44 1.44
CA PRO A 40 10.62 -1.49 2.49
C PRO A 40 9.32 -0.71 2.24
N TYR A 41 8.67 -0.84 1.08
CA TYR A 41 7.52 0.00 0.72
C TYR A 41 6.21 -0.79 0.71
N CYS A 42 5.16 -0.12 1.17
CA CYS A 42 3.79 -0.59 1.12
C CYS A 42 2.92 0.52 0.55
N VAL A 43 1.83 0.17 -0.10
CA VAL A 43 1.04 1.08 -0.91
C VAL A 43 -0.34 1.27 -0.29
N GLU A 44 -0.75 2.50 -0.03
CA GLU A 44 -2.06 2.86 0.51
C GLU A 44 -2.89 3.52 -0.58
N THR A 45 -4.07 2.98 -0.88
CA THR A 45 -4.98 3.62 -1.85
C THR A 45 -5.60 4.88 -1.23
N ALA A 46 -5.55 6.00 -1.95
CA ALA A 46 -6.14 7.25 -1.49
C ALA A 46 -7.67 7.15 -1.39
N HIS A 47 -8.25 7.93 -0.47
CA HIS A 47 -9.70 8.00 -0.30
C HIS A 47 -10.43 8.62 -1.51
N SER A 48 -9.73 9.29 -2.44
CA SER A 48 -10.35 9.87 -3.64
C SER A 48 -10.59 8.85 -4.76
N VAL A 49 -10.00 7.66 -4.70
CA VAL A 49 -10.02 6.68 -5.79
C VAL A 49 -11.36 5.91 -5.81
N SER A 50 -11.97 5.77 -6.99
CA SER A 50 -13.19 4.97 -7.17
C SER A 50 -12.94 3.47 -6.89
N SER A 51 -14.00 2.69 -6.65
CA SER A 51 -13.88 1.24 -6.44
C SER A 51 -13.24 0.52 -7.64
N GLU A 52 -13.60 0.91 -8.86
CA GLU A 52 -13.06 0.34 -10.10
C GLU A 52 -11.55 0.58 -10.24
N ASN A 53 -11.10 1.81 -9.97
CA ASN A 53 -9.68 2.12 -10.01
C ASN A 53 -8.92 1.48 -8.84
N CYS A 54 -9.58 1.27 -7.69
CA CYS A 54 -9.02 0.54 -6.55
C CYS A 54 -8.75 -0.93 -6.90
N SER A 55 -9.66 -1.61 -7.60
CA SER A 55 -9.46 -3.00 -8.03
C SER A 55 -8.37 -3.11 -9.12
N ALA A 56 -8.31 -2.15 -10.05
CA ALA A 56 -7.23 -2.08 -11.05
C ALA A 56 -5.86 -1.88 -10.41
N LEU A 57 -5.75 -0.96 -9.44
CA LEU A 57 -4.54 -0.70 -8.66
C LEU A 57 -4.02 -1.95 -7.93
N GLN A 58 -4.92 -2.70 -7.31
CA GLN A 58 -4.55 -3.91 -6.58
C GLN A 58 -4.06 -5.02 -7.50
N LYS A 59 -4.72 -5.21 -8.65
CA LYS A 59 -4.27 -6.15 -9.69
C LYS A 59 -2.87 -5.79 -10.19
N ARG A 60 -2.58 -4.51 -10.41
CA ARG A 60 -1.24 -4.02 -10.80
C ARG A 60 -0.21 -4.21 -9.68
N ALA A 61 -0.56 -3.86 -8.45
CA ALA A 61 0.32 -4.04 -7.29
C ALA A 61 0.67 -5.53 -7.06
N ALA A 62 -0.29 -6.44 -7.26
CA ALA A 62 -0.06 -7.88 -7.18
C ALA A 62 0.92 -8.38 -8.26
N GLN A 63 0.78 -7.90 -9.52
CA GLN A 63 1.72 -8.22 -10.60
C GLN A 63 3.15 -7.77 -10.29
N LEU A 64 3.29 -6.61 -9.64
CA LEU A 64 4.58 -6.04 -9.25
C LEU A 64 5.10 -6.58 -7.91
N ALA A 65 4.38 -7.52 -7.26
CA ALA A 65 4.71 -8.04 -5.92
C ALA A 65 4.89 -6.95 -4.87
N ILE A 66 4.03 -5.93 -4.89
CA ILE A 66 4.01 -4.84 -3.92
C ILE A 66 2.88 -5.08 -2.91
N ARG A 67 3.18 -4.94 -1.62
CA ARG A 67 2.17 -5.09 -0.56
C ARG A 67 1.25 -3.87 -0.53
N VAL A 68 -0.06 -4.11 -0.53
CA VAL A 68 -1.10 -3.07 -0.40
C VAL A 68 -1.57 -2.99 1.06
N PHE A 69 -1.64 -1.77 1.61
CA PHE A 69 -2.20 -1.46 2.91
C PHE A 69 -3.71 -1.33 2.81
N LYS A 70 -4.44 -2.22 3.50
CA LYS A 70 -5.91 -2.35 3.42
C LYS A 70 -6.43 -2.64 2.00
N PRO A 71 -6.15 -3.83 1.43
CA PRO A 71 -6.64 -4.20 0.11
C PRO A 71 -8.18 -4.18 -0.01
N ASN A 72 -8.91 -4.33 1.10
CA ASN A 72 -10.37 -4.45 1.05
C ASN A 72 -11.09 -3.09 1.03
N ALA A 73 -10.36 -2.00 0.77
CA ALA A 73 -10.95 -0.66 0.74
C ALA A 73 -11.91 -0.54 -0.46
N ARG A 74 -13.23 -0.41 -0.16
CA ARG A 74 -14.32 -0.15 -1.13
C ARG A 74 -14.61 -1.24 -2.16
N LEU A 75 -14.07 -2.44 -1.99
CA LEU A 75 -14.40 -3.57 -2.85
C LEU A 75 -15.71 -4.23 -2.40
N CYS A 76 -16.46 -4.77 -3.37
CA CYS A 76 -17.59 -5.65 -3.10
C CYS A 76 -17.08 -6.98 -2.51
N SER A 77 -17.93 -7.67 -1.75
CA SER A 77 -17.56 -8.90 -1.01
C SER A 77 -16.96 -10.01 -1.87
N GLU A 78 -17.34 -10.07 -3.15
CA GLU A 78 -16.91 -11.10 -4.11
C GLU A 78 -15.44 -10.94 -4.51
N GLU A 79 -14.97 -9.71 -4.76
CA GLU A 79 -13.56 -9.43 -5.11
C GLU A 79 -12.62 -9.57 -3.90
N ASN A 80 -13.15 -9.40 -2.70
CA ASN A 80 -12.40 -9.53 -1.44
C ASN A 80 -11.91 -10.97 -1.21
N GLU A 81 -12.75 -11.99 -1.47
CA GLU A 81 -12.37 -13.40 -1.29
C GLU A 81 -11.23 -13.82 -2.25
N GLN A 82 -11.27 -13.32 -3.47
CA GLN A 82 -10.25 -13.60 -4.50
C GLN A 82 -8.89 -13.01 -4.14
N LEU A 83 -8.86 -11.83 -3.52
CA LEU A 83 -7.62 -11.19 -3.08
C LEU A 83 -7.05 -11.80 -1.81
N MET A 84 -7.90 -12.25 -0.88
CA MET A 84 -7.46 -13.02 0.29
C MET A 84 -6.65 -14.24 -0.14
N CYS A 85 -7.14 -15.01 -1.12
CA CYS A 85 -6.44 -16.20 -1.64
C CYS A 85 -5.06 -15.88 -2.22
N THR A 86 -4.88 -14.70 -2.85
CA THR A 86 -3.57 -14.25 -3.37
C THR A 86 -2.61 -13.75 -2.27
N SER A 87 -3.16 -13.22 -1.17
CA SER A 87 -2.36 -12.75 -0.03
C SER A 87 -1.87 -13.88 0.90
N TYR A 88 -2.50 -15.07 0.85
CA TYR A 88 -2.03 -16.28 1.55
C TYR A 88 -0.96 -17.06 0.78
N LEU A 89 -0.69 -16.69 -0.47
CA LEU A 89 0.34 -17.31 -1.31
C LEU A 89 1.65 -16.51 -1.37
N TYR A 90 1.76 -15.36 -0.69
CA TYR A 90 2.97 -14.51 -0.61
C TYR A 90 3.22 -13.86 0.76
#